data_AF-A0A2U3Q9F4-F1
#
_entry.id   AF-A0A2U3Q9F4-F1
#
_cell.length_a   1.000
_cell.length_b   1.000
_cell.length_c   1.000
_cell.angle_alpha   90.00
_cell.angle_beta   90.00
_cell.angle_gamma   90.00
#
_symmetry.space_group_name_H-M   'P 1'
#
loop_
_entity.id
_entity.type
_entity.pdbx_description
1 polymer ?
#
loop_
_entity_poly.entity_id
_entity_poly.type
_entity_poly.pdbx_seq_one_letter_code
_entity_poly.pdbx_strand_id
1 'polypeptide(L)'
;MSCPVRARIGPPQGRDAWQLGSPCGFVGVIDYWIMVRADIAARSRRGATRVPGPAPAGAHIRDGAEFKRLEAEVRRVERDCPSGGDWGKISTRSLDILSSQSKDILVACWATYGLFRVEGYVGLAVGFALLQEMVDAHWEGLFPAIKQEHARIGALDWLVARLAPAVAEAAPTEADAAAVVVAYDALYDLVRQLSGKLVDKQLTLEVLLRTLQPYYEQATCSLVTATEHATEAVLAAERARSTLADPTSTG
;
A
#
# COMPACT_ATOMS: atom_id res chain seq x y z
N MET A 1 -14.10 -0.70 32.00
CA MET A 1 -13.10 0.36 31.72
C MET A 1 -13.38 0.87 30.33
N SER A 2 -14.10 1.98 30.23
CA SER A 2 -14.63 2.49 28.97
C SER A 2 -13.51 3.12 28.15
N CYS A 3 -13.30 2.58 26.94
CA CYS A 3 -12.43 3.19 25.94
C CYS A 3 -13.04 4.55 25.55
N PRO A 4 -12.34 5.68 25.72
CA PRO A 4 -12.86 6.95 25.26
C PRO A 4 -12.86 6.91 23.72
N VAL A 5 -14.05 7.03 23.12
CA VAL A 5 -14.19 7.35 21.70
C VAL A 5 -13.39 8.62 21.45
N ARG A 6 -12.27 8.46 20.75
CA ARG A 6 -11.36 9.56 20.47
C ARG A 6 -12.01 10.49 19.45
N ALA A 7 -11.90 11.77 19.75
CA ALA A 7 -12.18 12.90 18.90
C ALA A 7 -11.84 12.60 17.43
N ARG A 8 -12.74 13.05 16.53
CA ARG A 8 -12.45 13.19 15.11
C ARG A 8 -11.10 13.88 14.96
N ILE A 9 -10.11 13.14 14.48
CA ILE A 9 -8.88 13.72 13.96
C ILE A 9 -9.34 14.54 12.76
N GLY A 10 -9.47 15.85 12.96
CA GLY A 10 -9.63 16.78 11.85
C GLY A 10 -8.46 16.62 10.89
N PRO A 11 -8.66 16.90 9.59
CA PRO A 11 -7.58 16.82 8.62
C PRO A 11 -6.41 17.68 9.11
N PRO A 12 -5.14 17.30 8.81
CA PRO A 12 -4.01 18.14 9.14
C PRO A 12 -4.21 19.52 8.50
N GLN A 13 -4.48 20.52 9.33
CA GLN A 13 -4.43 21.92 8.93
C GLN A 13 -2.96 22.25 8.68
N GLY A 14 -2.61 22.36 7.41
CA GLY A 14 -1.24 22.60 6.96
C GLY A 14 -0.98 22.06 5.56
N ARG A 15 -1.83 22.39 4.59
CA ARG A 15 -1.53 22.27 3.15
C ARG A 15 -1.78 23.59 2.42
N ASP A 16 -1.27 24.67 3.00
CA ASP A 16 -1.21 25.99 2.35
C ASP A 16 0.13 26.14 1.61
N ALA A 17 0.41 25.24 0.66
CA ALA A 17 1.60 25.32 -0.20
C ALA A 17 1.26 25.36 -1.70
N TRP A 18 -0.01 25.54 -2.07
CA TRP A 18 -0.43 25.65 -3.47
C TRP A 18 -0.64 27.10 -3.96
N GLN A 19 -0.18 28.10 -3.19
CA GLN A 19 -0.27 29.51 -3.58
C GLN A 19 1.11 30.15 -3.74
N LEU A 20 1.91 29.66 -4.69
CA LEU A 20 2.90 30.48 -5.37
C LEU A 20 2.89 30.16 -6.86
N GLY A 21 2.64 31.21 -7.65
CA GLY A 21 2.30 31.12 -9.06
C GLY A 21 3.34 30.40 -9.92
N SER A 22 2.85 29.52 -10.78
CA SER A 22 3.53 29.07 -11.98
C SER A 22 2.48 28.94 -13.10
N PRO A 23 2.73 29.46 -14.31
CA PRO A 23 1.71 29.57 -15.37
C PRO A 23 1.47 28.25 -16.13
N CYS A 24 1.73 27.09 -15.53
CA CYS A 24 1.52 25.77 -16.14
C CYS A 24 0.88 24.79 -15.13
N GLY A 25 -0.35 25.08 -14.71
CA GLY A 25 -1.16 24.20 -13.83
C GLY A 25 -1.85 23.04 -14.56
N PHE A 26 -1.24 22.50 -15.62
CA PHE A 26 -1.89 21.53 -16.51
C PHE A 26 -1.31 20.10 -16.43
N VAL A 27 -0.29 19.92 -15.60
CA VAL A 27 0.47 18.68 -15.41
C VAL A 27 -0.01 17.95 -14.13
N GLY A 28 -1.33 17.78 -13.98
CA GLY A 28 -1.93 17.44 -12.68
C GLY A 28 -2.16 15.95 -12.45
N VAL A 29 -2.85 15.27 -13.37
CA VAL A 29 -3.40 13.92 -13.12
C VAL A 29 -2.41 12.81 -13.52
N ILE A 30 -1.85 12.88 -14.73
CA ILE A 30 -0.89 11.87 -15.23
C ILE A 30 0.37 11.86 -14.35
N ASP A 31 0.92 13.03 -14.05
CA ASP A 31 2.11 13.15 -13.21
C ASP A 31 1.86 12.73 -11.76
N TYR A 32 0.67 13.00 -11.21
CA TYR A 32 0.27 12.49 -9.90
C TYR A 32 0.27 10.96 -9.87
N TRP A 33 -0.27 10.31 -10.89
CA TRP A 33 -0.28 8.84 -10.95
C TRP A 33 1.11 8.24 -11.10
N ILE A 34 1.94 8.82 -11.97
CA ILE A 34 3.34 8.40 -12.15
C ILE A 34 4.07 8.53 -10.81
N MET A 35 3.88 9.66 -10.12
CA MET A 35 4.49 9.92 -8.81
C MET A 35 4.02 8.92 -7.75
N VAL A 36 2.71 8.65 -7.64
CA VAL A 36 2.17 7.68 -6.68
C VAL A 36 2.74 6.29 -6.95
N ARG A 37 2.75 5.83 -8.20
CA ARG A 37 3.34 4.53 -8.55
C ARG A 37 4.84 4.47 -8.27
N ALA A 38 5.57 5.55 -8.57
CA ALA A 38 7.00 5.63 -8.31
C ALA A 38 7.33 5.61 -6.81
N ASP A 39 6.56 6.34 -5.99
CA ASP A 39 6.68 6.30 -4.52
C ASP A 39 6.41 4.90 -3.98
N ILE A 40 5.30 4.28 -4.40
CA ILE A 40 4.94 2.93 -3.98
C ILE A 40 6.05 1.94 -4.33
N ALA A 41 6.55 1.97 -5.57
CA ALA A 41 7.63 1.10 -6.04
C ALA A 41 8.98 1.38 -5.34
N ALA A 42 9.26 2.62 -4.96
CA ALA A 42 10.47 2.95 -4.21
C ALA A 42 10.41 2.38 -2.79
N ARG A 43 9.25 2.43 -2.15
CA ARG A 43 9.02 1.96 -0.77
C ARG A 43 8.91 0.44 -0.69
N SER A 44 8.25 -0.19 -1.65
CA SER A 44 8.09 -1.65 -1.71
C SER A 44 9.43 -2.37 -1.92
N ARG A 45 10.40 -1.72 -2.59
CA ARG A 45 11.76 -2.24 -2.89
C ARG A 45 12.48 -2.89 -1.71
N ARG A 46 12.13 -2.49 -0.48
CA ARG A 46 12.63 -3.10 0.76
C ARG A 46 12.32 -4.59 0.85
N GLY A 47 11.29 -5.07 0.17
CA GLY A 47 10.88 -6.46 0.11
C GLY A 47 11.89 -7.31 -0.65
N ALA A 48 12.27 -6.87 -1.85
CA ALA A 48 13.28 -7.54 -2.66
C ALA A 48 14.72 -7.32 -2.17
N THR A 49 15.00 -6.19 -1.52
CA THR A 49 16.36 -5.84 -1.07
C THR A 49 16.89 -6.86 -0.05
N ARG A 50 18.10 -7.36 -0.28
CA ARG A 50 18.76 -8.35 0.59
C ARG A 50 19.02 -7.77 1.98
N VAL A 51 18.81 -8.57 3.01
CA VAL A 51 19.26 -8.25 4.37
C VAL A 51 20.79 -8.33 4.43
N PRO A 52 21.48 -7.42 5.14
CA PRO A 52 22.92 -7.52 5.34
C PRO A 52 23.34 -8.85 5.98
N GLY A 53 24.33 -9.52 5.38
CA GLY A 53 24.88 -10.78 5.90
C GLY A 53 24.90 -11.90 4.86
N PRO A 54 25.19 -13.14 5.29
CA PRO A 54 25.38 -14.28 4.40
C PRO A 54 24.07 -14.84 3.83
N ALA A 55 22.94 -14.64 4.52
CA ALA A 55 21.62 -15.10 4.10
C ALA A 55 20.80 -13.94 3.52
N PRO A 56 20.37 -13.97 2.24
CA PRO A 56 19.63 -12.87 1.61
C PRO A 56 18.32 -12.50 2.31
N ALA A 57 17.65 -13.49 2.90
CA ALA A 57 16.41 -13.33 3.67
C ALA A 57 16.66 -13.04 5.16
N GLY A 58 17.92 -12.96 5.61
CA GLY A 58 18.28 -12.74 7.00
C GLY A 58 18.16 -13.98 7.87
N ALA A 59 17.88 -13.79 9.16
CA ALA A 59 17.86 -14.85 10.17
C ALA A 59 16.47 -15.07 10.77
N HIS A 60 16.28 -16.20 11.45
CA HIS A 60 15.06 -16.44 12.25
C HIS A 60 15.08 -15.56 13.50
N ILE A 61 14.06 -14.71 13.68
CA ILE A 61 14.05 -13.65 14.72
C ILE A 61 13.06 -13.88 15.87
N ARG A 62 12.30 -14.98 15.90
CA ARG A 62 11.18 -15.15 16.85
C ARG A 62 11.60 -15.07 18.32
N ASP A 63 12.83 -15.48 18.64
CA ASP A 63 13.38 -15.40 20.00
C ASP A 63 14.03 -14.06 20.34
N GLY A 64 14.25 -13.22 19.34
CA GLY A 64 14.95 -11.93 19.46
C GLY A 64 14.16 -10.88 20.23
N ALA A 65 14.88 -9.98 20.91
CA ALA A 65 14.29 -8.92 21.71
C ALA A 65 13.42 -7.96 20.88
N GLU A 66 13.87 -7.59 19.68
CA GLU A 66 13.13 -6.67 18.80
C GLU A 66 11.81 -7.27 18.30
N PHE A 67 11.80 -8.54 17.91
CA PHE A 67 10.57 -9.24 17.53
C PHE A 67 9.60 -9.33 18.71
N LYS A 68 10.07 -9.74 19.89
CA LYS A 68 9.23 -9.84 21.10
C LYS A 68 8.64 -8.49 21.52
N ARG A 69 9.41 -7.41 21.38
CA ARG A 69 8.93 -6.04 21.63
C ARG A 69 7.83 -5.65 20.65
N LEU A 70 8.04 -5.90 19.36
CA LEU A 70 7.05 -5.63 18.31
C LEU A 70 5.78 -6.45 18.52
N GLU A 71 5.91 -7.74 18.80
CA GLU A 71 4.78 -8.63 19.06
C GLU A 71 3.98 -8.17 20.29
N ALA A 72 4.66 -7.80 21.39
CA ALA A 72 4.00 -7.28 22.58
C ALA A 72 3.25 -5.97 22.29
N GLU A 73 3.81 -5.11 21.43
CA GLU A 73 3.18 -3.86 21.00
C GLU A 73 1.94 -4.11 20.13
N VAL A 74 2.01 -5.00 19.13
CA VAL A 74 0.84 -5.41 18.32
C VAL A 74 -0.25 -5.97 19.23
N ARG A 75 0.08 -6.92 20.11
CA ARG A 75 -0.88 -7.51 21.06
C ARG A 75 -1.49 -6.48 22.00
N ARG A 76 -0.72 -5.49 22.44
CA ARG A 76 -1.22 -4.38 23.28
C ARG A 76 -2.23 -3.54 22.52
N VAL A 77 -1.88 -3.11 21.30
CA VAL A 77 -2.77 -2.30 20.46
C VAL A 77 -4.06 -3.05 20.15
N GLU A 78 -3.97 -4.34 19.83
CA GLU A 78 -5.14 -5.18 19.55
C GLU A 78 -6.07 -5.37 20.74
N ARG A 79 -5.56 -5.38 21.98
CA ARG A 79 -6.42 -5.47 23.16
C ARG A 79 -7.05 -4.13 23.53
N ASP A 80 -6.25 -3.07 23.49
CA ASP A 80 -6.61 -1.81 24.15
C ASP A 80 -7.34 -0.86 23.20
N CYS A 81 -6.91 -0.79 21.92
CA CYS A 81 -7.50 0.11 20.94
C CYS A 81 -7.15 -0.33 19.50
N PRO A 82 -7.85 -1.36 18.95
CA PRO A 82 -7.58 -1.85 17.60
C PRO A 82 -7.63 -0.76 16.53
N SER A 83 -8.58 0.16 16.66
CA SER A 83 -8.85 1.26 15.71
C SER A 83 -8.00 2.52 15.94
N GLY A 84 -7.32 2.68 17.08
CA GLY A 84 -6.63 3.93 17.44
C GLY A 84 -5.26 3.79 18.11
N GLY A 85 -4.71 2.57 18.19
CA GLY A 85 -3.34 2.36 18.67
C GLY A 85 -2.27 2.89 17.72
N ASP A 86 -1.02 2.89 18.19
CA ASP A 86 0.13 3.45 17.50
C ASP A 86 0.65 2.53 16.38
N TRP A 87 -0.17 2.37 15.34
CA TRP A 87 0.14 1.56 14.16
C TRP A 87 1.32 2.12 13.35
N GLY A 88 1.64 3.41 13.50
CA GLY A 88 2.83 4.03 12.89
C GLY A 88 4.14 3.55 13.50
N LYS A 89 4.19 3.38 14.83
CA LYS A 89 5.35 2.74 15.47
C LYS A 89 5.49 1.27 15.05
N ILE A 90 4.38 0.55 14.97
CA ILE A 90 4.36 -0.86 14.52
C ILE A 90 4.90 -0.97 13.09
N SER A 91 4.39 -0.18 12.15
CA SER A 91 4.84 -0.24 10.75
C SER A 91 6.31 0.13 10.61
N THR A 92 6.77 1.17 11.30
CA THR A 92 8.18 1.59 11.28
C THR A 92 9.10 0.49 11.79
N ARG A 93 8.81 -0.07 12.98
CA ARG A 93 9.60 -1.17 13.56
C ARG A 93 9.60 -2.42 12.70
N SER A 94 8.44 -2.76 12.11
CA SER A 94 8.35 -3.88 11.18
C SER A 94 9.23 -3.67 9.96
N LEU A 95 9.20 -2.48 9.35
CA LEU A 95 10.05 -2.15 8.20
C LEU A 95 11.55 -2.16 8.56
N ASP A 96 11.92 -1.75 9.76
CA ASP A 96 13.32 -1.81 10.24
C ASP A 96 13.80 -3.25 10.36
N ILE A 97 12.98 -4.14 10.95
CA ILE A 97 13.28 -5.58 11.04
C ILE A 97 13.41 -6.20 9.64
N LEU A 98 12.48 -5.88 8.73
CA LEU A 98 12.49 -6.38 7.35
C LEU A 98 13.72 -5.91 6.58
N SER A 99 14.23 -4.72 6.88
CA SER A 99 15.39 -4.15 6.17
C SER A 99 16.72 -4.67 6.72
N SER A 100 16.80 -4.98 8.02
CA SER A 100 18.08 -5.20 8.72
C SER A 100 18.29 -6.59 9.32
N GLN A 101 17.23 -7.38 9.54
CA GLN A 101 17.33 -8.62 10.30
C GLN A 101 16.73 -9.84 9.60
N SER A 102 15.50 -9.73 9.06
CA SER A 102 14.76 -10.91 8.60
C SER A 102 13.63 -10.56 7.65
N LYS A 103 13.47 -11.34 6.58
CA LYS A 103 12.28 -11.35 5.73
C LYS A 103 11.25 -12.30 6.32
N ASP A 104 10.51 -11.83 7.33
CA ASP A 104 9.44 -12.59 7.98
C ASP A 104 8.06 -12.13 7.49
N ILE A 105 7.24 -13.08 7.02
CA ILE A 105 5.91 -12.83 6.45
C ILE A 105 4.97 -12.19 7.48
N LEU A 106 5.01 -12.62 8.74
CA LEU A 106 4.15 -12.06 9.78
C LEU A 106 4.52 -10.60 10.07
N VAL A 107 5.82 -10.29 10.09
CA VAL A 107 6.30 -8.91 10.26
C VAL A 107 5.88 -8.04 9.07
N ALA A 108 5.93 -8.57 7.84
CA ALA A 108 5.41 -7.88 6.66
C ALA A 108 3.89 -7.69 6.70
N CYS A 109 3.13 -8.63 7.24
CA CYS A 109 1.70 -8.46 7.51
C CYS A 109 1.44 -7.34 8.53
N TRP A 110 2.21 -7.28 9.63
CA TRP A 110 2.12 -6.19 10.61
C TRP A 110 2.48 -4.83 9.99
N ALA A 111 3.51 -4.78 9.15
CA ALA A 111 3.86 -3.58 8.39
C ALA A 111 2.71 -3.14 7.48
N THR A 112 2.16 -4.06 6.68
CA THR A 112 1.08 -3.81 5.72
C THR A 112 -0.16 -3.25 6.41
N TYR A 113 -0.59 -3.89 7.50
CA TYR A 113 -1.73 -3.40 8.25
C TYR A 113 -1.43 -2.03 8.89
N GLY A 114 -0.25 -1.86 9.50
CA GLY A 114 0.13 -0.58 10.10
C GLY A 114 0.18 0.57 9.08
N LEU A 115 0.72 0.31 7.89
CA LEU A 115 0.76 1.28 6.78
C LEU A 115 -0.66 1.66 6.33
N PHE A 116 -1.56 0.69 6.15
CA PHE A 116 -2.95 0.99 5.82
C PHE A 116 -3.62 1.88 6.87
N ARG A 117 -3.35 1.63 8.15
CA ARG A 117 -3.96 2.39 9.26
C ARG A 117 -3.43 3.81 9.40
N VAL A 118 -2.24 4.10 8.87
CA VAL A 118 -1.61 5.42 8.95
C VAL A 118 -1.79 6.22 7.66
N GLU A 119 -1.71 5.56 6.51
CA GLU A 119 -1.63 6.19 5.19
C GLU A 119 -2.78 5.79 4.25
N GLY A 120 -3.74 5.00 4.72
CA GLY A 120 -4.86 4.53 3.90
C GLY A 120 -4.41 3.66 2.73
N TYR A 121 -5.03 3.86 1.57
CA TYR A 121 -4.80 3.02 0.39
C TYR A 121 -3.39 3.11 -0.18
N VAL A 122 -2.69 4.25 -0.01
CA VAL A 122 -1.27 4.38 -0.39
C VAL A 122 -0.42 3.41 0.44
N GLY A 123 -0.64 3.40 1.76
CA GLY A 123 0.06 2.47 2.66
C GLY A 123 -0.28 1.00 2.38
N LEU A 124 -1.54 0.72 2.02
CA LEU A 124 -1.96 -0.62 1.63
C LEU A 124 -1.25 -1.10 0.35
N ALA A 125 -1.17 -0.23 -0.66
CA ALA A 125 -0.47 -0.52 -1.90
C ALA A 125 1.01 -0.84 -1.65
N VAL A 126 1.68 -0.04 -0.82
CA VAL A 126 3.06 -0.30 -0.40
C VAL A 126 3.19 -1.64 0.31
N GLY A 127 2.28 -1.96 1.22
CA GLY A 127 2.33 -3.22 1.97
C GLY A 127 2.13 -4.47 1.11
N PHE A 128 1.16 -4.46 0.19
CA PHE A 128 0.97 -5.58 -0.73
C PHE A 128 2.13 -5.73 -1.72
N ALA A 129 2.64 -4.62 -2.28
CA ALA A 129 3.81 -4.67 -3.15
C ALA A 129 5.06 -5.16 -2.39
N LEU A 130 5.23 -4.75 -1.13
CA LEU A 130 6.31 -5.24 -0.25
C LEU A 130 6.23 -6.77 -0.06
N LEU A 131 5.03 -7.29 0.24
CA LEU A 131 4.79 -8.74 0.38
C LEU A 131 5.05 -9.48 -0.93
N GLN A 132 4.55 -8.97 -2.06
CA GLN A 132 4.77 -9.52 -3.39
C GLN A 132 6.27 -9.62 -3.69
N GLU A 133 7.02 -8.54 -3.50
CA GLU A 133 8.47 -8.53 -3.75
C GLU A 133 9.24 -9.48 -2.83
N MET A 134 8.82 -9.63 -1.57
CA MET A 134 9.41 -10.60 -0.64
C MET A 134 9.19 -12.04 -1.12
N VAL A 135 7.96 -12.35 -1.54
CA VAL A 135 7.59 -13.68 -2.06
C VAL A 135 8.31 -13.98 -3.37
N ASP A 136 8.46 -13.00 -4.24
CA ASP A 136 9.18 -13.16 -5.50
C ASP A 136 10.67 -13.42 -5.28
N ALA A 137 11.34 -12.55 -4.51
CA ALA A 137 12.80 -12.56 -4.37
C ALA A 137 13.34 -13.59 -3.37
N HIS A 138 12.59 -13.91 -2.31
CA HIS A 138 13.13 -14.62 -1.14
C HIS A 138 12.37 -15.87 -0.73
N TRP A 139 11.39 -16.37 -1.50
CA TRP A 139 10.47 -17.44 -1.10
C TRP A 139 11.08 -18.59 -0.29
N GLU A 140 12.21 -19.13 -0.77
CA GLU A 140 12.89 -20.26 -0.14
C GLU A 140 13.54 -19.92 1.20
N GLY A 141 14.01 -18.67 1.34
CA GLY A 141 14.63 -18.15 2.55
C GLY A 141 13.68 -17.43 3.51
N LEU A 142 12.42 -17.19 3.12
CA LEU A 142 11.45 -16.48 3.96
C LEU A 142 11.18 -17.21 5.29
N PHE A 143 10.86 -16.41 6.30
CA PHE A 143 10.39 -16.88 7.61
C PHE A 143 8.88 -16.66 7.73
N PRO A 144 8.09 -17.61 8.29
CA PRO A 144 8.46 -18.97 8.69
C PRO A 144 9.04 -19.81 7.53
N ALA A 145 9.89 -20.80 7.86
CA ALA A 145 10.54 -21.64 6.85
C ALA A 145 9.53 -22.37 5.96
N ILE A 146 9.90 -22.72 4.72
CA ILE A 146 8.98 -23.33 3.73
C ILE A 146 8.28 -24.60 4.23
N LYS A 147 8.98 -25.41 5.05
CA LYS A 147 8.40 -26.60 5.71
C LYS A 147 7.28 -26.30 6.70
N GLN A 148 7.10 -25.03 7.10
CA GLN A 148 6.05 -24.54 7.98
C GLN A 148 5.00 -23.78 7.18
N GLU A 149 4.48 -24.40 6.12
CA GLU A 149 3.52 -23.78 5.20
C GLU A 149 2.28 -23.22 5.93
N HIS A 150 1.71 -23.99 6.86
CA HIS A 150 0.59 -23.54 7.70
C HIS A 150 0.91 -22.27 8.52
N ALA A 151 2.17 -22.07 8.93
CA ALA A 151 2.56 -20.85 9.64
C ALA A 151 2.68 -19.65 8.70
N ARG A 152 3.05 -19.87 7.42
CA ARG A 152 3.00 -18.84 6.37
C ARG A 152 1.56 -18.44 6.08
N ILE A 153 0.67 -19.43 5.90
CA ILE A 153 -0.77 -19.20 5.68
C ILE A 153 -1.38 -18.47 6.88
N GLY A 154 -1.12 -18.93 8.11
CA GLY A 154 -1.64 -18.27 9.32
C GLY A 154 -1.19 -16.82 9.49
N ALA A 155 0.00 -16.45 9.00
CA ALA A 155 0.44 -15.06 8.96
C ALA A 155 -0.36 -14.20 7.97
N LEU A 156 -0.71 -14.75 6.81
CA LEU A 156 -1.57 -14.09 5.82
C LEU A 156 -3.02 -14.03 6.31
N ASP A 157 -3.53 -15.08 6.95
CA ASP A 157 -4.87 -15.11 7.55
C ASP A 157 -5.01 -14.03 8.64
N TRP A 158 -3.96 -13.83 9.46
CA TRP A 158 -3.92 -12.74 10.43
C TRP A 158 -4.16 -11.38 9.77
N LEU A 159 -3.57 -11.16 8.58
CA LEU A 159 -3.71 -9.92 7.82
C LEU A 159 -5.11 -9.80 7.22
N VAL A 160 -5.60 -10.85 6.56
CA VAL A 160 -6.94 -10.89 5.94
C VAL A 160 -8.02 -10.59 6.96
N ALA A 161 -7.97 -11.24 8.13
CA ALA A 161 -8.97 -11.06 9.20
C ALA A 161 -9.07 -9.61 9.69
N ARG A 162 -8.03 -8.79 9.49
CA ARG A 162 -7.97 -7.39 9.93
C ARG A 162 -8.20 -6.40 8.81
N LEU A 163 -7.67 -6.67 7.62
CA LEU A 163 -7.86 -5.81 6.46
C LEU A 163 -9.28 -5.89 5.92
N ALA A 164 -9.89 -7.07 5.84
CA ALA A 164 -11.22 -7.23 5.25
C ALA A 164 -12.28 -6.32 5.90
N PRO A 165 -12.46 -6.32 7.24
CA PRO A 165 -13.39 -5.38 7.86
C PRO A 165 -12.93 -3.92 7.76
N ALA A 166 -11.62 -3.66 7.92
CA ALA A 166 -11.12 -2.28 7.93
C ALA A 166 -11.21 -1.59 6.56
N VAL A 167 -11.06 -2.34 5.46
CA VAL A 167 -11.28 -1.87 4.09
C VAL A 167 -12.77 -1.65 3.83
N ALA A 168 -13.64 -2.54 4.33
CA ALA A 168 -15.09 -2.38 4.20
C ALA A 168 -15.62 -1.13 4.95
N GLU A 169 -14.98 -0.74 6.04
CA GLU A 169 -15.32 0.46 6.81
C GLU A 169 -14.74 1.76 6.21
N ALA A 170 -13.68 1.68 5.41
CA ALA A 170 -12.92 2.83 4.92
C ALA A 170 -13.06 2.97 3.41
N ALA A 171 -14.23 3.43 2.93
CA ALA A 171 -14.45 3.64 1.50
C ALA A 171 -13.41 4.62 0.89
N PRO A 172 -12.82 4.30 -0.28
CA PRO A 172 -11.83 5.16 -0.91
C PRO A 172 -12.46 6.42 -1.47
N THR A 173 -11.68 7.50 -1.46
CA THR A 173 -12.02 8.75 -2.14
C THR A 173 -11.45 8.77 -3.56
N GLU A 174 -11.83 9.75 -4.37
CA GLU A 174 -11.24 9.94 -5.71
C GLU A 174 -9.72 10.12 -5.67
N ALA A 175 -9.19 10.75 -4.61
CA ALA A 175 -7.76 10.95 -4.43
C ALA A 175 -7.00 9.62 -4.19
N ASP A 176 -7.69 8.59 -3.70
CA ASP A 176 -7.13 7.26 -3.44
C ASP A 176 -7.12 6.37 -4.68
N ALA A 177 -7.77 6.78 -5.77
CA ALA A 177 -8.03 5.91 -6.91
C ALA A 177 -6.76 5.26 -7.49
N ALA A 178 -5.68 6.05 -7.67
CA ALA A 178 -4.40 5.51 -8.13
C ALA A 178 -3.81 4.47 -7.16
N ALA A 179 -3.91 4.71 -5.85
CA ALA A 179 -3.40 3.79 -4.85
C ALA A 179 -4.25 2.51 -4.75
N VAL A 180 -5.57 2.62 -4.91
CA VAL A 180 -6.49 1.47 -4.96
C VAL A 180 -6.14 0.54 -6.12
N VAL A 181 -5.90 1.09 -7.31
CA VAL A 181 -5.49 0.32 -8.49
C VAL A 181 -4.19 -0.44 -8.21
N VAL A 182 -3.16 0.26 -7.71
CA VAL A 182 -1.87 -0.37 -7.41
C VAL A 182 -1.98 -1.42 -6.30
N ALA A 183 -2.78 -1.16 -5.26
CA ALA A 183 -3.01 -2.11 -4.18
C ALA A 183 -3.70 -3.39 -4.68
N TYR A 184 -4.71 -3.25 -5.54
CA TYR A 184 -5.41 -4.38 -6.13
C TYR A 184 -4.49 -5.21 -7.03
N ASP A 185 -3.74 -4.57 -7.93
CA ASP A 185 -2.79 -5.23 -8.82
C ASP A 185 -1.72 -6.01 -8.04
N ALA A 186 -1.13 -5.38 -7.02
CA ALA A 186 -0.13 -6.00 -6.16
C ALA A 186 -0.70 -7.20 -5.37
N LEU A 187 -1.94 -7.09 -4.87
CA LEU A 187 -2.62 -8.19 -4.20
C LEU A 187 -2.91 -9.34 -5.17
N TYR A 188 -3.38 -9.03 -6.39
CA TYR A 188 -3.64 -10.03 -7.41
C TYR A 188 -2.38 -10.81 -7.78
N ASP A 189 -1.27 -10.11 -8.00
CA ASP A 189 0.02 -10.74 -8.27
C ASP A 189 0.54 -11.56 -7.08
N LEU A 190 0.39 -11.06 -5.85
CA LEU A 190 0.74 -11.80 -4.65
C LEU A 190 -0.06 -13.12 -4.54
N VAL A 191 -1.38 -13.07 -4.74
CA VAL A 191 -2.24 -14.26 -4.73
C VAL A 191 -1.83 -15.25 -5.83
N ARG A 192 -1.54 -14.75 -7.02
CA ARG A 192 -1.05 -15.57 -8.15
C ARG A 192 0.28 -16.25 -7.81
N GLN A 193 1.24 -15.53 -7.23
CA GLN A 193 2.53 -16.08 -6.82
C GLN A 193 2.37 -17.14 -5.72
N LEU A 194 1.57 -16.86 -4.69
CA LEU A 194 1.34 -17.78 -3.58
C LEU A 194 0.62 -19.05 -4.05
N SER A 195 -0.38 -18.93 -4.92
CA SER A 195 -1.11 -20.07 -5.50
C SER A 195 -0.21 -21.01 -6.31
N GLY A 196 0.86 -20.48 -6.92
CA GLY A 196 1.84 -21.28 -7.64
C GLY A 196 2.93 -21.89 -6.75
N LYS A 197 3.07 -21.42 -5.51
CA LYS A 197 4.15 -21.79 -4.59
C LYS A 197 3.71 -22.65 -3.41
N LEU A 198 2.46 -22.50 -2.95
CA LEU A 198 1.88 -23.27 -1.86
C LEU A 198 1.33 -24.60 -2.37
N VAL A 199 1.55 -25.66 -1.61
CA VAL A 199 1.04 -27.00 -1.94
C VAL A 199 -0.43 -27.11 -1.52
N ASP A 200 -0.79 -26.57 -0.35
CA ASP A 200 -2.16 -26.43 0.11
C ASP A 200 -2.77 -25.12 -0.43
N LYS A 201 -3.90 -25.23 -1.14
CA LYS A 201 -4.52 -24.12 -1.88
C LYS A 201 -5.53 -23.32 -1.07
N GLN A 202 -5.63 -23.56 0.24
CA GLN A 202 -6.49 -22.75 1.10
C GLN A 202 -5.84 -21.41 1.38
N LEU A 203 -5.97 -20.50 0.42
CA LEU A 203 -5.69 -19.09 0.58
C LEU A 203 -6.98 -18.39 1.02
N THR A 204 -6.82 -17.42 1.94
CA THR A 204 -7.92 -16.56 2.39
C THR A 204 -7.83 -15.17 1.76
N LEU A 205 -6.75 -14.86 1.05
CA LEU A 205 -6.49 -13.57 0.41
C LEU A 205 -7.53 -13.24 -0.68
N GLU A 206 -8.19 -14.24 -1.24
CA GLU A 206 -9.31 -14.13 -2.18
C GLU A 206 -10.48 -13.34 -1.56
N VAL A 207 -10.65 -13.40 -0.25
CA VAL A 207 -11.63 -12.57 0.47
C VAL A 207 -11.29 -11.09 0.29
N LEU A 208 -10.01 -10.70 0.39
CA LEU A 208 -9.58 -9.32 0.18
C LEU A 208 -9.73 -8.88 -1.28
N LEU A 209 -9.41 -9.75 -2.25
CA LEU A 209 -9.64 -9.44 -3.67
C LEU A 209 -11.11 -9.11 -3.92
N ARG A 210 -12.02 -9.94 -3.41
CA ARG A 210 -13.46 -9.69 -3.54
C ARG A 210 -13.90 -8.41 -2.83
N THR A 211 -13.34 -8.10 -1.66
CA THR A 211 -13.64 -6.86 -0.92
C THR A 211 -13.14 -5.62 -1.66
N LEU A 212 -11.98 -5.68 -2.30
CA LEU A 212 -11.38 -4.54 -3.02
C LEU A 212 -11.91 -4.38 -4.46
N GLN A 213 -12.46 -5.45 -5.06
CA GLN A 213 -12.98 -5.47 -6.43
C GLN A 213 -13.86 -4.24 -6.79
N PRO A 214 -14.94 -3.92 -6.06
CA PRO A 214 -15.81 -2.80 -6.44
C PRO A 214 -15.06 -1.46 -6.40
N TYR A 215 -14.14 -1.30 -5.45
CA TYR A 215 -13.32 -0.09 -5.34
C TYR A 215 -12.30 0.02 -6.47
N TYR A 216 -11.72 -1.10 -6.89
CA TYR A 216 -10.83 -1.17 -8.05
C TYR A 216 -11.54 -0.79 -9.34
N GLU A 217 -12.74 -1.32 -9.58
CA GLU A 217 -13.54 -1.00 -10.77
C GLU A 217 -13.94 0.48 -10.79
N GLN A 218 -14.40 1.01 -9.65
CA GLN A 218 -14.73 2.42 -9.51
C GLN A 218 -13.50 3.33 -9.71
N ALA A 219 -12.38 2.99 -9.08
CA ALA A 219 -11.13 3.73 -9.23
C ALA A 219 -10.69 3.76 -10.69
N THR A 220 -10.62 2.60 -11.36
CA THR A 220 -10.24 2.49 -12.77
C THR A 220 -11.14 3.34 -13.67
N CYS A 221 -12.45 3.32 -13.46
CA CYS A 221 -13.39 4.16 -14.22
C CYS A 221 -13.14 5.66 -14.00
N SER A 222 -12.99 6.09 -12.74
CA SER A 222 -12.68 7.49 -12.39
C SER A 222 -11.38 7.98 -13.02
N LEU A 223 -10.38 7.11 -13.00
CA LEU A 223 -9.05 7.32 -13.54
C LEU A 223 -9.03 7.43 -15.08
N VAL A 224 -9.76 6.58 -15.78
CA VAL A 224 -9.94 6.66 -17.25
C VAL A 224 -10.65 7.97 -17.61
N THR A 225 -11.77 8.27 -16.95
CA THR A 225 -12.54 9.50 -17.19
C THR A 225 -11.69 10.76 -16.97
N ALA A 226 -10.88 10.78 -15.90
CA ALA A 226 -9.98 11.90 -15.63
C ALA A 226 -8.90 12.07 -16.72
N THR A 227 -8.44 10.96 -17.30
CA THR A 227 -7.46 10.98 -18.41
C THR A 227 -8.09 11.48 -19.70
N GLU A 228 -9.32 11.08 -20.00
CA GLU A 228 -10.09 11.56 -21.16
C GLU A 228 -10.31 13.08 -21.06
N HIS A 229 -10.82 13.56 -19.93
CA HIS A 229 -11.02 14.99 -19.69
C HIS A 229 -9.71 15.80 -19.77
N ALA A 230 -8.61 15.26 -19.22
CA ALA A 230 -7.30 15.89 -19.33
C ALA A 230 -6.87 16.00 -20.80
N THR A 231 -7.03 14.93 -21.58
CA THR A 231 -6.68 14.89 -23.01
C THR A 231 -7.50 15.89 -23.82
N GLU A 232 -8.81 15.96 -23.60
CA GLU A 232 -9.68 16.94 -24.25
C GLU A 232 -9.27 18.38 -23.93
N ALA A 233 -8.90 18.66 -22.68
CA ALA A 233 -8.42 19.96 -22.27
C ALA A 233 -7.05 20.30 -22.91
N VAL A 234 -6.15 19.33 -23.11
CA VAL A 234 -4.87 19.53 -23.83
C VAL A 234 -5.19 20.03 -25.23
N LEU A 235 -6.04 19.28 -25.94
CA LEU A 235 -6.40 19.55 -27.33
C LEU A 235 -7.14 20.90 -27.45
N ALA A 236 -8.00 21.24 -26.49
CA ALA A 236 -8.67 22.54 -26.46
C ALA A 236 -7.66 23.69 -26.28
N ALA A 237 -6.68 23.54 -25.38
CA ALA A 237 -5.63 24.54 -25.16
C ALA A 237 -4.71 24.70 -26.38
N GLU A 238 -4.36 23.61 -27.07
CA GLU A 238 -3.56 23.64 -28.30
C GLU A 238 -4.30 24.32 -29.47
N ARG A 239 -5.61 24.06 -29.61
CA ARG A 239 -6.46 24.75 -30.59
C ARG A 239 -6.53 26.25 -30.30
N ALA A 240 -6.75 26.63 -29.05
CA ALA A 240 -6.79 28.04 -28.63
C ALA A 240 -5.46 28.77 -28.88
N ARG A 241 -4.32 28.09 -28.65
CA ARG A 241 -3.00 28.65 -28.93
C ARG A 241 -2.76 28.86 -30.43
N SER A 242 -3.24 27.94 -31.26
CA SER A 242 -3.12 28.03 -32.72
C SER A 242 -3.96 29.16 -33.31
N THR A 243 -5.17 29.43 -32.79
CA THR A 243 -6.01 30.56 -33.23
C THR A 243 -5.45 31.93 -32.82
N LEU A 244 -4.73 32.01 -31.70
CA LEU A 244 -4.05 33.25 -31.26
C LEU A 244 -2.76 33.53 -32.06
N ALA A 245 -2.18 32.54 -32.72
CA ALA A 245 -0.92 32.65 -33.46
C ALA A 245 -1.10 33.07 -34.94
N ASP A 246 -2.34 33.25 -35.42
CA ASP A 246 -2.63 33.67 -36.79
C ASP A 246 -3.21 35.11 -36.85
N PRO A 247 -2.35 36.16 -36.84
CA PRO A 247 -2.80 37.56 -36.89
C PRO A 247 -3.12 38.08 -38.29
N THR A 248 -3.16 37.24 -39.33
CA THR A 248 -3.20 37.71 -40.75
C THR A 248 -4.52 37.55 -41.50
N SER A 249 -5.60 37.14 -40.84
CA SER A 249 -6.94 36.99 -41.46
C SER A 249 -7.86 38.19 -41.18
N THR A 250 -7.37 39.42 -41.35
CA THR A 250 -8.25 40.59 -41.51
C THR A 250 -7.60 41.54 -42.50
N GLY A 251 -7.79 41.23 -43.78
CA GLY A 251 -7.50 42.09 -44.93
C GLY A 251 -8.73 42.15 -45.81
#